data_AF-A0A8J3G1J4-F1
#
_entry.id   AF-A0A8J3G1J4-F1
#
_cell.length_a   1.000
_cell.length_b   1.000
_cell.length_c   1.000
_cell.angle_alpha   90.00
_cell.angle_beta   90.00
_cell.angle_gamma   90.00
#
_symmetry.space_group_name_H-M   'P 1'
#
loop_
_entity.id
_entity.type
_entity.pdbx_description
1 polymer ?
#
loop_
_entity_poly.entity_id
_entity_poly.type
_entity_poly.pdbx_seq_one_letter_code
_entity_poly.pdbx_strand_id
1 'polypeptide(L)'
;MSWKTHLQLSDLSPPERIEMICSGCGHVTKIHPGDPLIDTHGHLYLDELERRARCRRSALKGRAGGCGTAMRLLLCSNAETHAFQAGIA
;
A
#
# COMPACT_ATOMS: atom_id res chain seq x y z
N MET A 1 -12.31 -2.27 14.03
CA MET A 1 -11.03 -1.61 14.38
C MET A 1 -9.92 -2.41 13.71
N SER A 2 -9.27 -1.83 12.72
CA SER A 2 -8.21 -2.49 11.96
C SER A 2 -6.88 -1.99 12.48
N TRP A 3 -5.88 -2.87 12.65
CA TRP A 3 -4.51 -2.50 13.05
C TRP A 3 -3.92 -1.33 12.23
N LYS A 4 -4.40 -1.12 10.99
CA LYS A 4 -4.07 0.01 10.10
C LYS A 4 -4.33 1.41 10.69
N THR A 5 -5.21 1.55 11.68
CA THR A 5 -5.49 2.87 12.30
C THR A 5 -4.46 3.28 13.35
N HIS A 6 -3.61 2.35 13.81
CA HIS A 6 -2.59 2.64 14.82
C HIS A 6 -1.17 2.69 14.25
N LEU A 7 -0.99 2.24 13.00
CA LEU A 7 0.31 2.21 12.34
C LEU A 7 0.47 3.44 11.44
N GLN A 8 1.55 4.19 11.63
CA GLN A 8 1.93 5.32 10.78
C GLN A 8 2.89 4.89 9.68
N LEU A 9 2.94 5.65 8.58
CA LEU A 9 3.86 5.38 7.49
C LEU A 9 5.33 5.48 7.90
N SER A 10 5.63 6.39 8.84
CA SER A 10 6.97 6.50 9.44
C SER A 10 7.33 5.37 10.40
N ASP A 11 6.35 4.57 10.86
CA ASP A 11 6.58 3.47 11.80
C ASP A 11 7.02 2.17 11.09
N LEU A 12 7.10 2.19 9.75
CA LEU A 12 7.57 1.05 8.97
C LEU A 12 9.01 0.72 9.31
N SER A 13 9.24 -0.50 9.81
CA SER A 13 10.58 -1.01 10.03
C SER A 13 11.25 -1.37 8.69
N PRO A 14 12.59 -1.39 8.59
CA PRO A 14 13.34 -1.73 7.36
C PRO A 14 12.91 -3.02 6.62
N PRO A 15 12.54 -4.13 7.30
CA PRO A 15 12.05 -5.32 6.61
C PRO A 15 10.57 -5.21 6.19
N GLU A 16 9.85 -4.20 6.65
CA GLU A 16 8.44 -4.01 6.34
C GLU A 16 8.29 -3.11 5.13
N ARG A 17 7.46 -3.52 4.18
CA ARG A 17 7.09 -2.70 3.03
C ARG A 17 5.58 -2.70 2.87
N ILE A 18 5.06 -1.63 2.30
CA ILE A 18 3.64 -1.51 2.00
C ILE A 18 3.44 -1.70 0.52
N GLU A 19 2.52 -2.57 0.14
CA GLU A 19 2.10 -2.76 -1.23
C GLU A 19 0.66 -2.28 -1.38
N MET A 20 0.44 -1.27 -2.22
CA MET A 20 -0.88 -0.74 -2.51
C MET A 20 -1.35 -1.21 -3.88
N ILE A 21 -2.54 -1.80 -3.99
CA ILE A 21 -3.11 -2.30 -5.24
C ILE A 21 -4.35 -1.50 -5.67
N CYS A 22 -4.40 -0.98 -6.91
CA CYS A 22 -5.65 -0.40 -7.47
C CYS A 22 -6.66 -1.53 -7.67
N SER A 23 -7.83 -1.43 -7.03
CA SER A 23 -8.91 -2.41 -7.25
C SER A 23 -9.51 -2.34 -8.66
N GLY A 24 -9.30 -1.22 -9.38
CA GLY A 24 -9.82 -1.01 -10.73
C GLY A 24 -8.90 -1.45 -11.87
N CYS A 25 -7.58 -1.35 -11.71
CA CYS A 25 -6.61 -1.72 -12.77
C CYS A 25 -5.57 -2.78 -12.34
N GLY A 26 -5.59 -3.22 -11.08
CA GLY A 26 -4.63 -4.19 -10.56
C GLY A 26 -3.20 -3.66 -10.39
N HIS A 27 -2.98 -2.34 -10.56
CA HIS A 27 -1.65 -1.77 -10.43
C HIS A 27 -1.17 -1.83 -8.98
N VAL A 28 0.01 -2.42 -8.76
CA VAL A 28 0.67 -2.49 -7.46
C VAL A 28 1.77 -1.42 -7.35
N THR A 29 1.73 -0.63 -6.29
CA THR A 29 2.75 0.35 -5.91
C THR A 29 3.37 -0.09 -4.59
N LYS A 30 4.71 -0.18 -4.53
CA LYS A 30 5.43 -0.58 -3.32
C LYS A 30 6.05 0.65 -2.68
N ILE A 31 5.84 0.82 -1.38
CA ILE A 31 6.41 1.90 -0.56
C ILE A 31 7.40 1.24 0.39
N HIS A 32 8.65 1.68 0.31
CA HIS A 32 9.74 1.20 1.14
C HIS A 32 10.05 2.21 2.25
N PRO A 33 10.56 1.75 3.41
CA PRO A 33 11.12 2.64 4.42
C PRO A 33 12.25 3.47 3.78
N GLY A 34 12.17 4.80 3.87
CA GLY A 34 13.07 5.74 3.20
C GLY A 34 12.60 6.22 1.82
N ASP A 35 11.41 5.79 1.34
CA ASP A 35 10.81 6.38 0.15
C ASP A 35 10.48 7.87 0.39
N PRO A 36 10.71 8.79 -0.57
CA PRO A 36 10.40 10.21 -0.40
C PRO A 36 8.93 10.48 -0.06
N LEU A 37 8.03 9.54 -0.38
CA LEU A 37 6.64 9.62 0.06
C LEU A 37 6.50 9.62 1.59
N ILE A 38 7.35 8.87 2.31
CA ILE A 38 7.38 8.83 3.78
C ILE A 38 7.88 10.16 4.35
N ASP A 39 8.83 10.82 3.68
CA ASP A 39 9.30 12.12 4.13
C ASP A 39 8.18 13.17 4.09
N THR A 40 7.36 13.15 3.04
CA THR A 40 6.24 14.10 2.88
C THR A 40 4.97 13.69 3.65
N HIS A 41 4.69 12.39 3.78
CA HIS A 41 3.42 11.85 4.30
C HIS A 41 3.61 10.89 5.47
N GLY A 42 4.76 10.89 6.14
CA GLY A 42 5.12 9.98 7.22
C GLY A 42 4.15 9.99 8.41
N HIS A 43 3.57 11.16 8.68
CA HIS A 43 2.56 11.40 9.70
C HIS A 43 1.20 10.75 9.39
N LEU A 44 0.97 10.26 8.16
CA LEU A 44 -0.27 9.61 7.80
C LEU A 44 -0.33 8.19 8.39
N TYR A 45 -1.46 7.87 9.00
CA TYR A 45 -1.79 6.49 9.36
C TYR A 45 -2.09 5.66 8.12
N LEU A 46 -1.87 4.35 8.17
CA LEU A 46 -2.06 3.46 7.02
C LEU A 46 -3.51 3.45 6.51
N ASP A 47 -4.48 3.53 7.42
CA ASP A 47 -5.89 3.66 7.05
C ASP A 47 -6.18 4.99 6.35
N GLU A 48 -5.54 6.08 6.78
CA GLU A 48 -5.69 7.38 6.15
C GLU A 48 -5.01 7.42 4.77
N LEU A 49 -3.84 6.78 4.65
CA LEU A 49 -3.18 6.59 3.38
C LEU A 49 -4.06 5.76 2.42
N GLU A 50 -4.64 4.64 2.86
CA GLU A 50 -5.55 3.82 2.05
C GLU A 50 -6.77 4.62 1.57
N ARG A 51 -7.38 5.43 2.45
CA ARG A 51 -8.53 6.28 2.10
C ARG A 51 -8.18 7.40 1.10
N ARG A 52 -6.97 7.96 1.19
CA ARG A 52 -6.50 9.06 0.33
C ARG A 52 -5.85 8.56 -0.96
N ALA A 53 -5.33 7.33 -0.96
CA ALA A 53 -4.65 6.74 -2.10
C ALA A 53 -5.63 6.44 -3.23
N ARG A 54 -5.48 7.23 -4.29
CA ARG A 54 -6.12 6.97 -5.57
C ARG A 54 -5.06 6.63 -6.58
N CYS A 55 -5.40 5.74 -7.50
CA CYS A 55 -4.47 5.42 -8.57
C CYS A 55 -4.25 6.63 -9.47
N ARG A 56 -3.08 7.23 -9.33
CA ARG A 56 -2.58 8.33 -10.16
C ARG A 56 -1.64 7.87 -11.26
N ARG A 57 -1.67 6.58 -11.64
CA ARG A 57 -0.82 6.07 -12.73
C ARG A 57 -1.14 6.85 -14.01
N SER A 58 -0.33 7.86 -14.28
CA SER A 58 -0.38 8.65 -15.49
C SER A 58 0.14 7.75 -16.62
N ALA A 59 -0.69 7.51 -17.63
CA ALA A 59 -0.44 6.66 -18.78
C ALA A 59 -0.21 5.15 -18.45
N LEU A 60 -1.32 4.42 -18.28
CA LEU A 60 -1.38 3.10 -18.92
C LEU A 60 -1.46 3.34 -20.43
N LYS A 61 -0.64 2.66 -21.25
CA LYS A 61 -0.67 2.75 -22.73
C LYS A 61 -2.13 2.80 -23.23
N GLY A 62 -2.54 3.95 -23.74
CA GLY A 62 -3.88 4.15 -24.33
C GLY A 62 -4.99 4.67 -23.40
N ARG A 63 -4.74 4.98 -22.12
CA ARG A 63 -5.71 5.71 -21.27
C ARG A 63 -5.04 6.91 -20.60
N ALA A 64 -5.44 8.10 -21.04
CA ALA A 64 -5.09 9.35 -20.38
C ALA A 64 -5.83 9.40 -19.03
N GLY A 65 -5.08 9.29 -17.93
CA GLY A 65 -5.62 9.24 -16.57
C GLY A 65 -5.61 7.82 -16.00
N GLY A 66 -5.07 7.66 -14.80
CA GLY A 66 -5.14 6.40 -14.04
C GLY A 66 -6.59 5.97 -13.78
N CYS A 67 -6.80 4.77 -13.24
CA CYS A 67 -8.15 4.26 -12.91
C CYS A 67 -8.95 5.22 -12.00
N GLY A 68 -8.29 6.12 -11.24
CA GLY A 68 -8.93 7.03 -10.26
C GLY A 68 -9.58 6.30 -9.07
N THR A 69 -9.62 4.97 -9.14
CA THR A 69 -10.18 4.07 -8.14
C THR A 69 -9.31 4.07 -6.88
N ALA A 70 -9.96 3.74 -5.77
CA ALA A 70 -9.30 3.53 -4.49
C ALA A 70 -8.26 2.41 -4.60
N MET A 71 -7.12 2.64 -3.97
CA MET A 71 -6.10 1.62 -3.75
C MET A 71 -6.38 0.93 -2.42
N ARG A 72 -6.12 -0.38 -2.38
CA ARG A 72 -6.13 -1.17 -1.15
C ARG A 72 -4.71 -1.38 -0.68
N LEU A 73 -4.49 -1.23 0.62
CA LEU A 73 -3.23 -1.42 1.28
C LEU A 73 -3.08 -2.88 1.70
N LEU A 74 -1.96 -3.48 1.30
CA LEU A 74 -1.46 -4.77 1.75
C LEU A 74 -0.13 -4.50 2.47
N LEU A 75 -0.05 -4.84 3.75
CA LEU A 75 1.24 -4.84 4.46
C LEU A 75 1.98 -6.12 4.10
N CYS A 76 3.18 -5.96 3.56
CA CYS A 76 4.09 -7.05 3.29
C CYS A 76 5.28 -6.92 4.25
N SER A 77 5.16 -7.57 5.40
CA SER A 77 6.29 -7.83 6.28
C SER A 77 7.22 -8.81 5.55
N ASN A 78 8.46 -8.43 5.27
CA ASN A 78 9.48 -9.32 4.70
C ASN A 78 10.16 -10.18 5.78
N ALA A 79 9.61 -10.19 7.00
CA ALA A 79 9.80 -11.28 7.94
C ALA A 79 9.08 -12.48 7.33
N GLU A 80 9.85 -13.30 6.61
CA GLU A 80 9.55 -14.65 6.17
C GLU A 80 8.06 -14.95 6.05
N THR A 81 7.57 -15.08 4.83
CA THR A 81 6.30 -15.74 4.51
C THR A 81 6.20 -17.08 5.27
N HIS A 82 5.78 -17.02 6.53
CA HIS A 82 5.07 -18.06 7.21
C HIS A 82 3.76 -18.10 6.47
N ALA A 83 3.76 -18.95 5.45
CA ALA A 83 2.59 -19.36 4.73
C ALA A 83 1.50 -19.65 5.77
N PHE A 84 0.56 -18.72 5.92
CA PHE A 84 -0.78 -19.08 6.36
C PHE A 84 -1.40 -19.84 5.18
N GLN A 85 -0.95 -21.08 5.02
CA GLN A 85 -1.66 -22.10 4.29
C GLN A 85 -2.80 -22.52 5.22
N ALA A 86 -3.84 -21.69 5.28
CA ALA A 86 -5.15 -22.13 5.70
C ALA A 86 -5.61 -23.14 4.64
N GLY A 87 -5.21 -24.40 4.83
CA GLY A 87 -5.76 -25.54 4.14
C GLY A 87 -7.26 -25.56 4.42
N ILE A 88 -8.01 -25.02 3.47
CA ILE A 88 -9.37 -25.42 3.18
C ILE A 88 -9.27 -26.85 2.63
N ALA A 89 -9.59 -27.85 3.48
CA ALA A 89 -10.20 -29.14 3.14
C ALA A 89 -10.25 -30.03 4.40
#